data_AF-A0A938JLG5-F1
#
_entry.id   AF-A0A938JLG5-F1
#
_cell.length_a   1.000
_cell.length_b   1.000
_cell.length_c   1.000
_cell.angle_alpha   90.00
_cell.angle_beta   90.00
_cell.angle_gamma   90.00
#
_symmetry.space_group_name_H-M   'P 1'
#
loop_
_entity.id
_entity.type
_entity.pdbx_description
1 polymer ?
#
loop_
_entity_poly.entity_id
_entity_poly.type
_entity_poly.pdbx_seq_one_letter_code
_entity_poly.pdbx_strand_id
1 'polypeptide(L)'
;MNIQYISYISFALFLLGLFGASYCRSFLSIIVSFQFLILSSLINFLSFALFLYQSLAWDKTFIIFAFISVYILLFSIVFYNNSRQTHIYELDVLRDFRLFKPDKSDWWGDDKIDDN
;
A
#
# COMPACT_ATOMS: atom_id res chain seq x y z
N MET A 1 17.83 -4.46 -19.74
CA MET A 1 16.37 -4.65 -19.65
C MET A 1 15.71 -3.39 -20.19
N ASN A 2 14.72 -3.48 -21.08
CA ASN A 2 14.10 -2.28 -21.68
C ASN A 2 13.22 -1.56 -20.62
N ILE A 3 13.36 -0.24 -20.52
CA ILE A 3 12.68 0.61 -19.54
C ILE A 3 11.14 0.48 -19.58
N GLN A 4 10.58 0.18 -20.76
CA GLN A 4 9.16 -0.07 -20.94
C GLN A 4 8.69 -1.26 -20.09
N TYR A 5 9.48 -2.34 -20.03
CA TYR A 5 9.14 -3.51 -19.22
C TYR A 5 9.22 -3.22 -17.71
N ILE A 6 10.21 -2.44 -17.28
CA ILE A 6 10.34 -2.03 -15.87
C ILE A 6 9.13 -1.19 -15.46
N SER A 7 8.72 -0.26 -16.33
CA SER A 7 7.53 0.56 -16.12
C SER A 7 6.25 -0.28 -16.04
N TYR A 8 6.06 -1.26 -16.93
CA TYR A 8 4.90 -2.15 -16.88
C TYR A 8 4.85 -3.01 -15.62
N ILE A 9 5.98 -3.58 -15.20
CA ILE A 9 6.07 -4.35 -13.95
C ILE A 9 5.75 -3.46 -12.75
N SER A 10 6.33 -2.27 -12.71
CA SER A 10 6.06 -1.29 -11.67
C SER A 10 4.57 -0.91 -11.63
N PHE A 11 3.96 -0.70 -12.78
CA PHE A 11 2.54 -0.36 -12.88
C PHE A 11 1.64 -1.52 -12.40
N ALA A 12 1.97 -2.75 -12.75
CA ALA A 12 1.25 -3.93 -12.26
C ALA A 12 1.35 -4.07 -10.73
N LEU A 13 2.52 -3.86 -10.15
CA LEU A 13 2.72 -3.85 -8.69
C LEU A 13 1.93 -2.73 -8.01
N PHE A 14 1.89 -1.55 -8.63
CA PHE A 14 1.10 -0.43 -8.14
C PHE A 14 -0.40 -0.77 -8.11
N LEU A 15 -0.93 -1.33 -9.21
CA LEU A 15 -2.35 -1.74 -9.27
C LEU A 15 -2.68 -2.83 -8.24
N LEU A 16 -1.78 -3.78 -8.04
CA LEU A 16 -1.95 -4.83 -7.03
C LEU A 16 -1.97 -4.25 -5.61
N GLY A 17 -1.08 -3.31 -5.31
CA GLY A 17 -1.08 -2.57 -4.05
C GLY A 17 -2.32 -1.71 -3.86
N LEU A 18 -2.77 -1.01 -4.91
CA LEU A 18 -3.97 -0.18 -4.87
C LEU A 18 -5.21 -1.03 -4.59
N PHE A 19 -5.35 -2.14 -5.31
CA PHE A 19 -6.45 -3.07 -5.12
C PHE A 19 -6.46 -3.65 -3.71
N GLY A 20 -5.32 -4.14 -3.24
CA GLY A 20 -5.21 -4.71 -1.90
C GLY A 20 -5.52 -3.68 -0.81
N ALA A 21 -5.02 -2.44 -0.92
CA ALA A 21 -5.28 -1.39 0.05
C ALA A 21 -6.77 -0.97 0.06
N SER A 22 -7.42 -0.98 -1.11
CA SER A 22 -8.82 -0.57 -1.25
C SER A 22 -9.80 -1.63 -0.73
N TYR A 23 -9.54 -2.91 -1.01
CA TYR A 23 -10.54 -3.97 -0.83
C TYR A 23 -10.21 -4.97 0.29
N CYS A 24 -8.98 -5.02 0.81
CA CYS A 24 -8.67 -5.91 1.92
C CYS A 24 -9.23 -5.37 3.25
N ARG A 25 -9.76 -6.28 4.07
CA ARG A 25 -10.33 -5.96 5.38
C ARG A 25 -9.35 -6.08 6.53
N SER A 26 -8.33 -6.93 6.36
CA SER A 26 -7.33 -7.17 7.40
C SER A 26 -6.28 -6.07 7.39
N PHE A 27 -5.97 -5.54 8.57
CA PHE A 27 -4.88 -4.58 8.77
C PHE A 27 -3.55 -5.05 8.18
N LEU A 28 -3.20 -6.33 8.38
CA LEU A 28 -1.99 -6.93 7.80
C LEU A 28 -2.00 -6.89 6.27
N SER A 29 -3.13 -7.23 5.66
CA SER A 29 -3.28 -7.19 4.20
C SER A 29 -3.14 -5.77 3.66
N ILE A 30 -3.67 -4.77 4.35
CA ILE A 30 -3.55 -3.36 3.96
C ILE A 30 -2.09 -2.90 4.07
N ILE A 31 -1.37 -3.25 5.14
CA ILE A 31 0.06 -2.94 5.27
C ILE A 31 0.87 -3.56 4.13
N VAL A 32 0.64 -4.83 3.83
CA VAL A 32 1.32 -5.51 2.71
C VAL A 32 1.00 -4.81 1.39
N SER A 33 -0.23 -4.35 1.22
CA SER A 33 -0.65 -3.60 0.03
C SER A 33 0.05 -2.25 -0.09
N PHE A 34 0.22 -1.52 1.02
CA PHE A 34 1.03 -0.31 1.05
C PHE A 34 2.50 -0.57 0.69
N GLN A 35 3.06 -1.72 1.02
CA GLN A 35 4.42 -2.05 0.58
C GLN A 35 4.51 -2.24 -0.92
N PHE A 36 3.51 -2.86 -1.56
CA PHE A 36 3.49 -2.93 -3.02
C PHE A 36 3.42 -1.54 -3.67
N LEU A 37 2.65 -0.61 -3.08
CA LEU A 37 2.62 0.78 -3.52
C LEU A 37 3.99 1.46 -3.39
N ILE A 38 4.64 1.34 -2.23
CA ILE A 38 5.96 1.95 -2.00
C ILE A 38 7.02 1.34 -2.93
N LEU A 39 7.09 0.01 -3.01
CA LEU A 39 8.03 -0.68 -3.87
C LEU A 39 7.84 -0.32 -5.35
N SER A 40 6.59 -0.26 -5.83
CA SER A 40 6.32 0.19 -7.19
C SER A 40 6.82 1.62 -7.44
N SER A 41 6.55 2.55 -6.52
CA SER A 41 7.00 3.93 -6.63
C SER A 41 8.54 4.02 -6.68
N LEU A 42 9.23 3.28 -5.81
CA LEU A 42 10.69 3.22 -5.79
C LEU A 42 11.27 2.64 -7.08
N ILE A 43 10.71 1.53 -7.60
CA ILE A 43 11.15 0.92 -8.86
C ILE A 43 10.96 1.89 -10.03
N ASN A 44 9.79 2.53 -10.11
CA ASN A 44 9.48 3.50 -11.17
C ASN A 44 10.47 4.67 -11.13
N PHE A 45 10.65 5.28 -9.97
CA PHE A 45 11.53 6.43 -9.82
C PHE A 45 12.98 6.06 -10.09
N LEU A 46 13.47 4.93 -9.56
CA LEU A 46 14.83 4.44 -9.82
C LEU A 46 15.05 4.23 -11.33
N SER A 47 14.07 3.65 -12.02
CA SER A 47 14.13 3.46 -13.47
C SER A 47 14.25 4.77 -14.23
N PHE A 48 13.51 5.80 -13.83
CA PHE A 48 13.61 7.15 -14.42
C PHE A 48 14.95 7.82 -14.07
N ALA A 49 15.40 7.70 -12.83
CA ALA A 49 16.64 8.29 -12.36
C ALA A 49 17.86 7.72 -13.10
N LEU A 50 17.90 6.40 -13.28
CA LEU A 50 18.94 5.71 -14.05
C LEU A 50 18.94 6.13 -15.53
N PHE A 51 17.76 6.37 -16.11
CA PHE A 51 17.63 6.80 -17.50
C PHE A 51 18.06 8.26 -17.70
N LEU A 52 17.68 9.18 -16.81
CA LEU A 52 17.97 10.62 -16.97
C LEU A 52 19.39 11.01 -16.51
N TYR A 53 19.84 10.52 -15.37
CA TYR A 53 20.96 11.15 -14.64
C TYR A 53 22.28 10.38 -14.71
N GLN A 54 22.30 9.15 -15.24
CA GLN A 54 23.48 8.24 -15.35
C GLN A 54 24.33 8.08 -14.07
N SER A 55 23.92 8.65 -12.94
CA SER A 55 24.70 8.84 -11.73
C SER A 55 24.28 7.85 -10.66
N LEU A 56 25.26 7.09 -10.18
CA LEU A 56 25.17 6.04 -9.14
C LEU A 56 24.73 6.56 -7.75
N ALA A 57 24.61 7.88 -7.55
CA ALA A 57 24.24 8.43 -6.25
C ALA A 57 22.78 8.12 -5.86
N TRP A 58 21.90 8.05 -6.85
CA TRP A 58 20.47 7.80 -6.60
C TRP A 58 20.23 6.39 -6.08
N ASP A 59 20.94 5.38 -6.61
CA ASP A 59 20.79 3.97 -6.21
C ASP A 59 20.97 3.77 -4.70
N LYS A 60 21.98 4.41 -4.10
CA LYS A 60 22.26 4.31 -2.65
C LYS A 60 21.12 4.92 -1.82
N THR A 61 20.61 6.07 -2.24
CA THR A 61 19.49 6.73 -1.59
C THR A 61 18.22 5.87 -1.66
N PHE A 62 17.95 5.24 -2.81
CA PHE A 62 16.81 4.33 -2.99
C PHE A 62 16.89 3.09 -2.09
N ILE A 63 18.08 2.52 -1.93
CA ILE A 63 18.30 1.39 -1.02
C ILE A 63 17.96 1.78 0.42
N ILE A 64 18.37 2.97 0.87
CA ILE A 64 18.06 3.46 2.22
C ILE A 64 16.53 3.62 2.40
N PHE A 65 15.83 4.20 1.43
CA PHE A 65 14.37 4.32 1.48
C PHE A 65 13.67 2.95 1.52
N ALA A 66 14.15 1.97 0.75
CA ALA A 66 13.63 0.61 0.79
C ALA A 66 13.80 -0.03 2.19
N PHE A 67 14.96 0.14 2.83
CA PHE A 67 15.19 -0.34 4.19
C PHE A 67 14.27 0.33 5.22
N ILE A 68 14.09 1.66 5.13
CA ILE A 68 13.17 2.39 6.01
C ILE A 68 11.74 1.85 5.84
N SER A 69 11.31 1.59 4.60
CA SER A 69 9.98 1.04 4.33
C SER A 69 9.78 -0.34 4.97
N VAL A 70 10.76 -1.23 4.84
CA VAL A 70 10.73 -2.57 5.47
C VAL A 70 10.73 -2.46 7.00
N TYR A 71 11.50 -1.53 7.56
CA TYR A 71 11.53 -1.29 8.99
C TYR A 71 10.17 -0.82 9.52
N ILE A 72 9.51 0.11 8.82
CA ILE A 72 8.16 0.57 9.18
C ILE A 72 7.17 -0.59 9.12
N LEU A 73 7.25 -1.48 8.12
CA LEU A 73 6.39 -2.67 8.07
C LEU A 73 6.61 -3.58 9.29
N LEU A 74 7.86 -3.88 9.63
CA LEU A 74 8.17 -4.71 10.80
C LEU A 74 7.64 -4.08 12.07
N PHE A 75 7.84 -2.78 12.24
CA PHE A 75 7.28 -2.02 13.36
C PHE A 75 5.75 -2.12 13.39
N SER A 76 5.06 -1.93 12.26
CA SER A 76 3.59 -2.02 12.20
C SER A 76 3.06 -3.41 12.53
N ILE A 77 3.74 -4.48 12.09
CA ILE A 77 3.35 -5.87 12.42
C ILE A 77 3.53 -6.13 13.91
N VAL A 78 4.68 -5.76 14.48
CA VAL A 78 4.97 -5.94 15.91
C VAL A 78 4.01 -5.12 16.75
N PHE A 79 3.73 -3.88 16.36
CA PHE A 79 2.75 -3.02 17.03
C PHE A 79 1.35 -3.63 17.00
N TYR A 80 0.89 -4.12 15.85
CA TYR A 80 -0.42 -4.76 15.71
C TYR A 80 -0.56 -6.01 16.58
N ASN A 81 0.46 -6.88 16.58
CA ASN A 81 0.45 -8.08 17.41
C ASN A 81 0.44 -7.75 18.90
N ASN A 82 1.25 -6.79 19.35
CA ASN A 82 1.27 -6.35 20.74
C ASN A 82 -0.04 -5.70 21.17
N SER A 83 -0.62 -4.83 20.33
CA SER A 83 -1.93 -4.21 20.57
C SER A 83 -3.02 -5.27 20.75
N ARG A 84 -3.02 -6.32 19.91
CA ARG A 84 -3.99 -7.42 20.01
C ARG A 84 -3.84 -8.24 21.29
N GLN A 85 -2.61 -8.48 21.75
CA GLN A 85 -2.35 -9.29 22.95
C GLN A 85 -2.61 -8.53 24.25
N THR A 86 -2.30 -7.25 24.29
CA THR A 86 -2.35 -6.45 25.52
C THR A 86 -3.72 -5.83 25.78
N HIS A 87 -4.60 -5.77 24.78
CA HIS A 87 -5.89 -5.06 24.83
C HIS A 87 -5.81 -3.58 25.24
N ILE A 88 -4.60 -3.02 25.40
CA ILE A 88 -4.37 -1.63 25.82
C ILE A 88 -4.89 -0.65 24.76
N TYR A 89 -4.78 -1.05 23.50
CA TYR A 89 -5.38 -0.37 22.37
C TYR A 89 -6.51 -1.27 21.89
N GLU A 90 -7.76 -0.87 22.10
CA GLU A 90 -8.93 -1.44 21.43
C GLU A 90 -8.85 -1.09 19.93
N LEU A 91 -7.87 -1.66 19.22
CA LEU A 91 -7.98 -1.82 17.79
C LEU A 91 -9.11 -2.84 17.61
N ASP A 92 -10.32 -2.33 17.37
CA ASP A 92 -11.47 -3.13 17.00
C ASP A 92 -11.06 -4.08 15.87
N VAL A 93 -10.77 -5.33 16.22
CA VAL A 93 -10.38 -6.39 15.28
C VAL A 93 -11.55 -6.70 14.32
N LEU A 94 -12.75 -6.20 14.65
CA LEU A 94 -13.98 -6.24 13.87
C LEU A 94 -14.19 -5.01 12.97
N ARG A 95 -13.35 -3.97 13.06
CA ARG A 95 -13.48 -2.78 12.22
C ARG A 95 -13.04 -3.13 10.80
N ASP A 96 -13.89 -2.79 9.84
CA ASP A 96 -13.59 -2.95 8.43
C ASP A 96 -12.51 -1.92 8.06
N PHE A 97 -11.25 -2.35 7.94
CA PHE A 97 -10.13 -1.44 7.63
C PHE A 97 -10.07 -1.03 6.16
N ARG A 98 -11.02 -1.47 5.33
CA ARG A 98 -11.10 -1.08 3.93
C ARG A 98 -11.08 0.44 3.78
N LEU A 99 -10.18 0.95 2.95
CA LEU A 99 -10.14 2.37 2.60
C LEU A 99 -11.40 2.79 1.84
N PHE A 100 -11.97 1.88 1.05
CA PHE A 100 -13.22 2.10 0.34
C PHE A 100 -14.22 1.01 0.70
N LYS A 101 -15.39 1.43 1.17
CA LYS A 101 -16.55 0.55 1.37
C LYS A 101 -17.58 0.90 0.30
N PRO A 102 -17.46 0.39 -0.93
CA PRO A 102 -18.45 0.66 -1.96
C PRO A 102 -19.79 0.10 -1.49
N ASP A 103 -20.76 0.97 -1.26
CA ASP A 103 -22.14 0.54 -1.05
C ASP A 103 -22.82 0.37 -2.41
N LYS A 104 -23.79 -0.54 -2.51
CA LYS A 104 -24.51 -0.79 -3.75
C LYS A 104 -25.27 0.47 -4.18
N SER A 105 -25.74 1.27 -3.23
CA SER A 105 -26.39 2.57 -3.48
C SER A 105 -25.46 3.57 -4.17
N ASP A 106 -24.15 3.57 -3.84
CA ASP A 106 -23.18 4.53 -4.40
C ASP A 106 -22.98 4.37 -5.91
N TRP A 107 -23.19 3.16 -6.42
CA TRP A 107 -23.01 2.87 -7.86
C TRP A 107 -24.28 3.17 -8.67
N TRP A 108 -25.45 2.94 -8.07
CA TRP A 108 -26.73 3.01 -8.78
C TRP A 108 -27.47 4.32 -8.54
N GLY A 109 -27.00 5.18 -7.64
CA GLY A 109 -27.70 6.41 -7.26
C GLY A 109 -29.04 6.13 -6.58
N ASP A 110 -29.19 4.93 -6.02
CA ASP A 110 -30.34 4.57 -5.20
C ASP A 110 -30.13 5.22 -3.83
N ASP A 111 -30.34 6.54 -3.79
CA ASP A 111 -30.55 7.25 -2.54
C ASP A 111 -31.71 6.53 -1.84
N LYS A 112 -31.45 5.99 -0.65
CA LYS A 112 -32.54 5.45 0.17
C LYS A 112 -33.52 6.59 0.39
N ILE A 113 -34.70 6.47 -0.21
CA ILE A 113 -35.85 7.28 0.18
C ILE A 113 -36.06 6.94 1.66
N ASP A 114 -35.82 7.91 2.54
CA ASP A 114 -36.12 7.81 3.96
C ASP A 114 -37.62 7.54 4.11
N ASP A 115 -37.99 6.27 4.21
CA ASP A 115 -39.28 5.86 4.73
C ASP A 115 -39.18 5.73 6.25
N ASN A 116 -39.46 6.88 6.90
CA ASN A 116 -39.76 7.15 8.32
C ASN A 116 -38.62 7.49 9.28
#